data_AF-A0A947VW69-F1
#
_entry.id   AF-A0A947VW69-F1
#
_cell.length_a   1.000
_cell.length_b   1.000
_cell.length_c   1.000
_cell.angle_alpha   90.00
_cell.angle_beta   90.00
_cell.angle_gamma   90.00
#
_symmetry.space_group_name_H-M   'P 1'
#
loop_
_entity.id
_entity.type
_entity.pdbx_description
1 polymer ?
#
loop_
_entity_poly.entity_id
_entity_poly.type
_entity_poly.pdbx_seq_one_letter_code
_entity_poly.pdbx_strand_id
1 'polypeptide(L)'
;MPNEKLESIAEHSYKVSYLCLIFSGKVKNMNVEKLLRYSILDEWGECLLGDHPTASLSYQSYFDEDIRSITKKAEILSDTNVVKPELNVAEKSLFEFCDILARTLETVNLKQLGLKHKWLEKMSKTQILLIHDFDYEFTNDVISELKKLFGEVMDNAYLTRKTVK
;
A
#
# COMPACT_ATOMS: atom_id res chain seq x y z
N MET A 1 -3.24 -20.40 -17.25
CA MET A 1 -2.20 -19.55 -16.64
C MET A 1 -1.50 -20.42 -15.61
N PRO A 2 -0.17 -20.54 -15.60
CA PRO A 2 0.49 -21.32 -14.55
C PRO A 2 0.14 -20.70 -13.19
N ASN A 3 0.07 -21.54 -12.16
CA ASN A 3 -0.28 -21.24 -10.76
C ASN A 3 0.65 -20.20 -10.10
N GLU A 4 0.75 -19.00 -10.66
CA GLU A 4 1.39 -17.86 -10.00
C GLU A 4 0.45 -17.47 -8.85
N LYS A 5 0.80 -17.92 -7.65
CA LYS A 5 0.12 -17.48 -6.44
C LYS A 5 0.32 -15.97 -6.32
N LEU A 6 -0.75 -15.22 -6.58
CA LEU A 6 -0.83 -13.82 -6.20
C LEU A 6 -0.65 -13.72 -4.69
N GLU A 7 -0.06 -12.61 -4.24
CA GLU A 7 0.11 -12.33 -2.82
C GLU A 7 -1.27 -12.32 -2.14
N SER A 8 -1.39 -13.03 -1.02
CA SER A 8 -2.56 -12.95 -0.16
C SER A 8 -2.52 -11.70 0.72
N ILE A 9 -3.68 -11.25 1.19
CA ILE A 9 -3.80 -10.12 2.15
C ILE A 9 -2.89 -10.36 3.38
N ALA A 10 -2.83 -11.59 3.89
CA ALA A 10 -1.97 -11.92 5.02
C ALA A 10 -0.47 -11.76 4.70
N GLU A 11 -0.02 -12.17 3.50
CA GLU A 11 1.35 -11.98 3.04
C GLU A 11 1.66 -10.48 2.81
N HIS A 12 0.69 -9.72 2.30
CA HIS A 12 0.79 -8.27 2.13
C HIS A 12 0.97 -7.57 3.48
N SER A 13 0.02 -7.77 4.40
CA SER A 13 0.06 -7.25 5.78
C SER A 13 1.35 -7.62 6.52
N TYR A 14 1.88 -8.84 6.33
CA TYR A 14 3.18 -9.26 6.86
C TYR A 14 4.32 -8.40 6.29
N LYS A 15 4.36 -8.22 4.97
CA LYS A 15 5.38 -7.41 4.29
C LYS A 15 5.32 -5.95 4.73
N VAL A 16 4.14 -5.35 4.79
CA VAL A 16 3.94 -3.97 5.25
C VAL A 16 4.44 -3.81 6.68
N SER A 17 4.10 -4.75 7.57
CA SER A 17 4.56 -4.75 8.96
C SER A 17 6.08 -4.86 9.06
N TYR A 18 6.71 -5.70 8.24
CA TYR A 18 8.15 -5.84 8.20
C TYR A 18 8.86 -4.58 7.66
N LEU A 19 8.31 -3.93 6.63
CA LEU A 19 8.83 -2.66 6.12
C LEU A 19 8.69 -1.54 7.17
N CYS A 20 7.54 -1.47 7.86
CA CYS A 20 7.34 -0.53 8.97
C CYS A 20 8.41 -0.71 10.05
N LEU A 21 8.73 -1.96 10.42
CA LEU A 21 9.81 -2.26 11.36
C LEU A 21 11.16 -1.72 10.88
N ILE A 22 11.54 -1.97 9.62
CA ILE A 22 12.82 -1.53 9.04
C ILE A 22 12.93 0.00 9.00
N PHE A 23 11.92 0.67 8.43
CA PHE A 23 11.99 2.11 8.18
C PHE A 23 11.70 2.95 9.41
N SER A 24 10.99 2.42 10.41
CA SER A 24 10.73 3.14 11.66
C SER A 24 12.02 3.55 12.38
N GLY A 25 13.09 2.76 12.30
CA GLY A 25 14.41 3.10 12.85
C GLY A 25 15.10 4.29 12.18
N LYS A 26 14.57 4.76 11.04
CA LYS A 26 15.07 5.91 10.28
C LYS A 26 14.22 7.17 10.47
N VAL A 27 13.09 7.08 11.18
CA VAL A 27 12.16 8.20 11.40
C VAL A 27 12.11 8.53 12.89
N LYS A 28 12.26 9.81 13.24
CA LYS A 28 12.25 10.26 14.64
C LYS A 28 10.84 10.16 15.24
N ASN A 29 10.78 9.89 16.55
CA ASN A 29 9.54 9.90 17.35
C ASN A 29 8.46 8.91 16.88
N MET A 30 8.87 7.75 16.36
CA MET A 30 7.95 6.70 15.93
C MET A 30 7.57 5.78 17.09
N ASN A 31 6.26 5.59 17.35
CA ASN A 31 5.83 4.49 18.21
C ASN A 31 5.72 3.21 17.36
N VAL A 32 6.80 2.44 17.35
CA VAL A 32 6.92 1.23 16.52
C VAL A 32 5.86 0.19 16.88
N GLU A 33 5.59 -0.05 18.17
CA GLU A 33 4.56 -1.00 18.60
C GLU A 33 3.19 -0.63 18.03
N LYS A 34 2.84 0.64 18.13
CA LYS A 34 1.57 1.17 17.64
C LYS A 34 1.47 1.08 16.12
N LEU A 35 2.54 1.40 15.41
CA LEU A 35 2.63 1.29 13.95
C LEU A 35 2.46 -0.16 13.48
N LEU A 36 3.14 -1.11 14.12
CA LEU A 36 3.05 -2.53 13.78
C LEU A 36 1.67 -3.12 14.08
N ARG A 37 1.07 -2.73 15.20
CA ARG A 37 -0.31 -3.14 15.52
C ARG A 37 -1.29 -2.59 14.48
N TYR A 38 -1.09 -1.36 14.03
CA TYR A 38 -1.91 -0.80 12.95
C TYR A 38 -1.74 -1.57 11.65
N SER A 39 -0.51 -1.83 11.21
CA SER A 39 -0.25 -2.47 9.92
C SER A 39 -0.80 -3.89 9.82
N ILE A 40 -0.81 -4.65 10.92
CA ILE A 40 -1.42 -5.99 10.96
C ILE A 40 -2.95 -5.93 10.84
N LEU A 41 -3.55 -4.85 11.32
CA LEU A 41 -5.01 -4.69 11.38
C LEU A 41 -5.55 -3.86 10.21
N ASP A 42 -4.69 -3.35 9.32
CA ASP A 42 -5.15 -2.34 8.37
C ASP A 42 -6.17 -2.90 7.37
N GLU A 43 -5.89 -4.11 6.89
CA GLU A 43 -6.68 -4.82 5.88
C GLU A 43 -7.71 -5.79 6.51
N TRP A 44 -7.97 -5.70 7.82
CA TRP A 44 -8.77 -6.71 8.52
C TRP A 44 -10.22 -6.81 8.00
N GLY A 45 -10.80 -5.69 7.58
CA GLY A 45 -12.14 -5.65 6.96
C GLY A 45 -12.20 -6.40 5.62
N GLU A 46 -11.07 -6.59 4.94
CA GLU A 46 -10.99 -7.32 3.67
C GLU A 46 -11.18 -8.83 3.84
N CYS A 47 -11.07 -9.36 5.07
CA CYS A 47 -11.44 -10.75 5.35
C CYS A 47 -12.93 -11.02 5.08
N LEU A 48 -13.79 -10.00 5.15
CA LEU A 48 -15.22 -10.09 4.88
C LEU A 48 -15.60 -9.58 3.49
N LEU A 49 -14.90 -8.55 3.01
CA LEU A 49 -15.25 -7.85 1.76
C LEU A 49 -14.44 -8.33 0.55
N GLY A 50 -13.24 -8.89 0.77
CA GLY A 50 -12.22 -9.07 -0.25
C GLY A 50 -11.38 -7.80 -0.49
N ASP A 51 -10.24 -7.95 -1.18
CA ASP A 51 -9.36 -6.84 -1.58
C ASP A 51 -10.07 -6.01 -2.66
N HIS A 52 -10.39 -4.78 -2.31
CA HIS A 52 -11.09 -3.84 -3.17
C HIS A 52 -10.27 -2.55 -3.29
N PRO A 53 -10.15 -1.95 -4.48
CA PRO A 53 -9.43 -0.69 -4.67
C PRO A 53 -10.27 0.50 -4.15
N THR A 54 -10.53 0.52 -2.84
CA THR A 54 -11.47 1.41 -2.15
C THR A 54 -11.09 2.89 -2.26
N ALA A 55 -9.82 3.19 -2.54
CA ALA A 55 -9.32 4.55 -2.77
C ALA A 55 -9.50 5.05 -4.22
N SER A 56 -9.89 4.19 -5.16
CA SER A 56 -10.10 4.56 -6.56
C SER A 56 -11.45 5.26 -6.73
N LEU A 57 -11.44 6.53 -7.13
CA LEU A 57 -12.67 7.29 -7.41
C LEU A 57 -13.54 6.65 -8.49
N SER A 58 -12.92 6.01 -9.49
CA SER A 58 -13.67 5.21 -10.48
C SER A 58 -14.32 4.00 -9.83
N TYR A 59 -13.66 3.36 -8.86
CA TYR A 59 -14.23 2.22 -8.15
C TYR A 59 -15.38 2.65 -7.23
N GLN A 60 -15.20 3.74 -6.48
CA GLN A 60 -16.24 4.34 -5.64
C GLN A 60 -17.51 4.69 -6.42
N SER A 61 -17.38 5.14 -7.67
CA SER A 61 -18.54 5.49 -8.49
C SER A 61 -19.46 4.31 -8.87
N TYR A 62 -19.03 3.07 -8.64
CA TYR A 62 -19.87 1.88 -8.86
C TYR A 62 -20.77 1.52 -7.68
N PHE A 63 -20.58 2.15 -6.52
CA PHE A 63 -21.33 1.85 -5.30
C PHE A 63 -22.15 3.07 -4.89
N ASP A 64 -23.43 2.84 -4.58
CA ASP A 64 -24.33 3.87 -4.07
C ASP A 64 -23.98 4.27 -2.62
N GLU A 65 -23.24 3.42 -1.91
CA GLU A 65 -22.78 3.63 -0.55
C GLU A 65 -21.28 3.96 -0.50
N ASP A 66 -20.88 4.81 0.47
CA ASP A 66 -19.47 5.10 0.73
C ASP A 66 -18.74 3.82 1.18
N ILE A 67 -17.91 3.27 0.30
CA ILE A 67 -17.11 2.06 0.56
C ILE A 67 -16.32 2.17 1.86
N ARG A 68 -15.83 3.35 2.24
CA ARG A 68 -15.10 3.53 3.51
C ARG A 68 -15.99 3.25 4.73
N SER A 69 -17.27 3.60 4.64
CA SER A 69 -18.27 3.27 5.66
C SER A 69 -18.50 1.77 5.74
N ILE A 70 -18.54 1.09 4.58
CA ILE A 70 -18.68 -0.37 4.50
C ILE A 70 -17.45 -1.07 5.10
N THR A 71 -16.24 -0.65 4.74
CA THR A 71 -14.99 -1.20 5.30
C THR A 71 -14.95 -1.05 6.81
N LYS A 72 -15.29 0.13 7.35
CA LYS A 72 -15.38 0.33 8.80
C LYS A 72 -16.41 -0.58 9.47
N LYS A 73 -17.58 -0.78 8.84
CA LYS A 73 -18.58 -1.72 9.35
C LYS A 73 -18.02 -3.15 9.35
N ALA A 74 -17.31 -3.57 8.29
CA ALA A 74 -16.69 -4.88 8.22
C ALA A 74 -15.60 -5.07 9.28
N GLU A 75 -14.75 -4.06 9.51
CA GLU A 75 -13.77 -4.06 10.62
C GLU A 75 -14.47 -4.28 11.97
N ILE A 76 -15.59 -3.59 12.24
CA ILE A 76 -16.36 -3.75 13.48
C ILE A 76 -16.98 -5.16 13.59
N LEU A 77 -17.52 -5.68 12.49
CA LEU A 77 -18.18 -6.99 12.44
C LEU A 77 -17.21 -8.17 12.55
N SER A 78 -15.91 -7.94 12.35
CA SER A 78 -14.88 -8.99 12.42
C SER A 78 -14.61 -9.52 13.85
N ASP A 79 -15.28 -8.96 14.87
CA ASP A 79 -15.39 -9.47 16.25
C ASP A 79 -14.06 -9.90 16.91
N THR A 80 -12.99 -9.13 16.70
CA THR A 80 -11.67 -9.50 17.24
C THR A 80 -11.44 -9.05 18.68
N ASN A 81 -12.29 -8.20 19.26
CA ASN A 81 -11.97 -7.37 20.43
C ASN A 81 -10.65 -6.57 20.29
N VAL A 82 -10.06 -6.50 19.08
CA VAL A 82 -8.80 -5.80 18.84
C VAL A 82 -9.11 -4.41 18.32
N VAL A 83 -8.74 -3.40 19.10
CA VAL A 83 -8.86 -1.99 18.72
C VAL A 83 -7.67 -1.61 17.84
N LYS A 84 -7.95 -1.21 16.59
CA LYS A 84 -6.97 -0.62 15.67
C LYS A 84 -6.49 0.72 16.25
N PRO A 85 -5.18 0.88 16.53
CA PRO A 85 -4.70 2.09 17.19
C PRO A 85 -4.75 3.30 16.24
N GLU A 86 -5.04 4.49 16.74
CA GLU A 86 -5.08 5.70 15.90
C GLU A 86 -3.67 6.24 15.64
N LEU A 87 -3.15 6.15 14.42
CA LEU A 87 -1.82 6.68 14.07
C LEU A 87 -1.77 8.22 14.08
N ASN A 88 -0.64 8.79 14.52
CA ASN A 88 -0.33 10.20 14.33
C ASN A 88 0.09 10.48 12.87
N VAL A 89 0.31 11.75 12.50
CA VAL A 89 0.64 12.14 11.12
C VAL A 89 1.91 11.48 10.59
N ALA A 90 2.97 11.38 11.41
CA ALA A 90 4.23 10.77 11.01
C ALA A 90 4.11 9.25 10.89
N GLU A 91 3.44 8.60 11.86
CA GLU A 91 3.14 7.17 11.84
C GLU A 91 2.31 6.80 10.61
N LYS A 92 1.26 7.58 10.32
CA LYS A 92 0.38 7.36 9.18
C LYS A 92 1.13 7.54 7.85
N SER A 93 1.94 8.59 7.74
CA SER A 93 2.76 8.81 6.55
C SER A 93 3.77 7.70 6.33
N LEU A 94 4.39 7.15 7.39
CA LEU A 94 5.33 6.03 7.24
C LEU A 94 4.61 4.74 6.87
N PHE A 95 3.44 4.49 7.46
CA PHE A 95 2.60 3.35 7.10
C PHE A 95 2.23 3.39 5.61
N GLU A 96 1.71 4.52 5.12
CA GLU A 96 1.32 4.71 3.71
C GLU A 96 2.51 4.49 2.76
N PHE A 97 3.70 5.00 3.12
CA PHE A 97 4.93 4.72 2.36
C PHE A 97 5.23 3.21 2.28
N CYS A 98 5.13 2.50 3.41
CA CYS A 98 5.44 1.07 3.49
C CYS A 98 4.43 0.21 2.72
N ASP A 99 3.15 0.59 2.76
CA ASP A 99 2.06 -0.06 2.02
C ASP A 99 2.28 0.04 0.50
N ILE A 100 2.55 1.25 0.01
CA ILE A 100 2.87 1.52 -1.40
C ILE A 100 4.15 0.77 -1.82
N LEU A 101 5.17 0.77 -0.97
CA LEU A 101 6.41 0.03 -1.25
C LEU A 101 6.17 -1.48 -1.30
N ALA A 102 5.36 -2.04 -0.39
CA ALA A 102 5.01 -3.46 -0.39
C ALA A 102 4.36 -3.91 -1.71
N ARG A 103 3.41 -3.10 -2.21
CA ARG A 103 2.74 -3.33 -3.49
C ARG A 103 3.67 -3.17 -4.68
N THR A 104 4.62 -2.23 -4.60
CA THR A 104 5.67 -2.06 -5.61
C THR A 104 6.56 -3.29 -5.71
N LEU A 105 6.99 -3.83 -4.56
CA LEU A 105 7.83 -5.04 -4.50
C LEU A 105 7.09 -6.28 -5.00
N GLU A 106 5.78 -6.39 -4.76
CA GLU A 106 4.95 -7.44 -5.38
C GLU A 106 5.01 -7.35 -6.91
N THR A 107 4.87 -6.14 -7.45
CA THR A 107 4.94 -5.89 -8.91
C THR A 107 6.33 -6.22 -9.47
N VAL A 108 7.42 -5.94 -8.72
CA VAL A 108 8.78 -6.37 -9.09
C VAL A 108 8.86 -7.88 -9.21
N ASN A 109 8.37 -8.60 -8.18
CA ASN A 109 8.42 -10.05 -8.13
C ASN A 109 7.67 -10.69 -9.30
N LEU A 110 6.44 -10.24 -9.57
CA LEU A 110 5.64 -10.71 -10.71
C LEU A 110 6.36 -10.48 -12.05
N LYS A 111 7.01 -9.33 -12.23
CA LYS A 111 7.80 -9.04 -13.45
C LYS A 111 9.02 -9.97 -13.56
N GLN A 112 9.71 -10.24 -12.45
CA GLN A 112 10.87 -11.15 -12.42
C GLN A 112 10.49 -12.60 -12.72
N LEU A 113 9.28 -13.01 -12.34
CA LEU A 113 8.70 -14.31 -12.72
C LEU A 113 8.30 -14.40 -14.20
N GLY A 114 8.42 -13.30 -14.95
CA GLY A 114 8.18 -13.25 -16.40
C GLY A 114 6.77 -12.82 -16.77
N LEU A 115 5.95 -12.38 -15.81
CA LEU A 115 4.61 -11.86 -16.09
C LEU A 115 4.71 -10.52 -16.82
N LYS A 116 4.36 -10.54 -18.12
CA LYS A 116 4.38 -9.36 -19.00
C LYS A 116 2.95 -8.90 -19.27
N HIS A 117 2.48 -7.94 -18.50
CA HIS A 117 1.15 -7.36 -18.69
C HIS A 117 1.20 -5.83 -18.62
N LYS A 118 0.52 -5.14 -19.55
CA LYS A 118 0.49 -3.66 -19.62
C LYS A 118 0.02 -3.01 -18.31
N TRP A 119 -0.88 -3.68 -17.60
CA TRP A 119 -1.34 -3.23 -16.29
C TRP A 119 -0.21 -3.17 -15.26
N LEU A 120 0.69 -4.18 -15.21
CA LEU A 120 1.82 -4.19 -14.27
C LEU A 120 2.80 -3.03 -14.53
N GLU A 121 3.03 -2.70 -15.80
CA GLU A 121 3.85 -1.53 -16.16
C GLU A 121 3.20 -0.22 -15.72
N LYS A 122 1.87 -0.09 -15.88
CA LYS A 122 1.14 1.10 -15.41
C LYS A 122 1.12 1.18 -13.87
N MET A 123 1.00 0.03 -13.22
CA MET A 123 0.91 -0.12 -11.77
C MET A 123 2.23 0.26 -11.10
N SER A 124 3.35 -0.33 -11.55
CA SER A 124 4.70 0.02 -11.08
C SER A 124 5.03 1.51 -11.25
N LYS A 125 4.72 2.10 -12.40
CA LYS A 125 4.95 3.54 -12.64
C LYS A 125 4.15 4.42 -11.68
N THR A 126 2.87 4.09 -11.46
CA THR A 126 2.00 4.81 -10.52
C THR A 126 2.58 4.76 -9.11
N GLN A 127 3.03 3.59 -8.65
CA GLN A 127 3.55 3.44 -7.29
C GLN A 127 4.87 4.16 -7.08
N ILE A 128 5.78 4.13 -8.05
CA ILE A 128 7.04 4.90 -7.97
C ILE A 128 6.74 6.40 -7.83
N LEU A 129 5.72 6.91 -8.54
CA LEU A 129 5.29 8.30 -8.41
C LEU A 129 4.69 8.60 -7.03
N LEU A 130 3.89 7.69 -6.46
CA LEU A 130 3.37 7.85 -5.10
C LEU A 130 4.49 7.83 -4.05
N ILE A 131 5.50 6.96 -4.20
CA ILE A 131 6.67 6.91 -3.31
C ILE A 131 7.43 8.25 -3.32
N HIS A 132 7.47 8.93 -4.47
CA HIS A 132 8.14 10.22 -4.62
C HIS A 132 7.49 11.35 -3.78
N ASP A 133 6.23 11.20 -3.37
CA ASP A 133 5.54 12.21 -2.57
C ASP A 133 5.94 12.19 -1.07
N PHE A 134 6.75 11.22 -0.65
CA PHE A 134 7.20 11.07 0.73
C PHE A 134 8.59 11.69 0.98
N ASP A 135 8.66 12.61 1.94
CA ASP A 135 9.87 13.35 2.31
C ASP A 135 10.67 12.60 3.41
N TYR A 136 11.25 11.46 3.04
CA TYR A 136 12.20 10.72 3.88
C TYR A 136 13.59 10.71 3.26
N GLU A 137 14.64 10.70 4.10
CA GLU A 137 16.03 10.65 3.65
C GLU A 137 16.33 9.43 2.75
N PHE A 138 15.64 8.31 2.98
CA PHE A 138 15.79 7.07 2.21
C PHE A 138 14.95 7.01 0.94
N THR A 139 14.00 7.93 0.72
CA THR A 139 13.07 7.87 -0.43
C THR A 139 13.82 7.88 -1.76
N ASN A 140 14.83 8.75 -1.89
CA ASN A 140 15.60 8.87 -3.13
C ASN A 140 16.39 7.60 -3.48
N ASP A 141 16.95 6.94 -2.47
CA ASP A 141 17.69 5.68 -2.65
C ASP A 141 16.74 4.56 -3.09
N VAL A 142 15.55 4.46 -2.46
CA VAL A 142 14.51 3.49 -2.84
C VAL A 142 14.08 3.72 -4.29
N ILE A 143 13.80 4.97 -4.69
CA ILE A 143 13.41 5.30 -6.06
C ILE A 143 14.54 4.98 -7.05
N SER A 144 15.79 5.26 -6.71
CA SER A 144 16.95 4.95 -7.54
C SER A 144 17.04 3.46 -7.84
N GLU A 145 16.91 2.61 -6.81
CA GLU A 145 16.90 1.15 -6.98
C GLU A 145 15.70 0.66 -7.79
N LEU A 146 14.50 1.20 -7.54
CA LEU A 146 13.30 0.85 -8.32
C LEU A 146 13.45 1.22 -9.80
N LYS A 147 14.04 2.39 -10.11
CA LYS A 147 14.31 2.81 -11.49
C LYS A 147 15.30 1.88 -12.21
N LYS A 148 16.28 1.31 -11.51
CA LYS A 148 17.17 0.29 -12.11
C LYS A 148 16.41 -0.97 -12.52
N LEU A 149 15.37 -1.35 -11.77
CA LEU A 149 14.54 -2.53 -12.04
C LEU A 149 13.44 -2.29 -13.10
N PHE A 150 12.89 -1.06 -13.14
CA PHE A 150 11.74 -0.73 -13.99
C PHE A 150 12.07 0.15 -15.21
N GLY A 151 13.25 0.76 -15.27
CA GLY A 151 13.59 1.80 -16.25
C GLY A 151 13.12 3.20 -15.83
N GLU A 152 13.30 4.19 -16.71
CA GLU A 152 12.83 5.56 -16.45
C GLU A 152 11.29 5.62 -16.41
N VAL A 153 10.77 6.34 -15.42
CA VAL A 153 9.33 6.60 -15.26
C VAL A 153 8.99 7.81 -16.10
N MET A 154 8.12 7.64 -17.12
CA MET A 154 7.53 8.79 -17.83
C MET A 154 6.32 9.32 -17.06
N ASP A 155 6.12 10.64 -17.12
CA ASP A 155 4.96 11.33 -16.57
C ASP A 155 3.64 10.66 -16.99
N ASN A 156 2.79 10.34 -16.02
CA ASN A 156 1.46 9.82 -16.26
C ASN A 156 0.44 10.95 -16.09
N ALA A 157 0.05 11.58 -17.20
CA ALA A 157 -0.98 12.63 -17.24
C ALA A 157 -2.37 12.16 -16.74
N TYR A 158 -2.57 10.85 -16.58
CA TYR A 158 -3.79 10.25 -16.04
C TYR A 158 -3.70 9.89 -14.54
N LEU A 159 -2.68 10.36 -13.82
CA LEU A 159 -2.78 10.59 -12.38
C LEU A 159 -3.74 11.76 -12.11
N THR A 160 -4.95 11.66 -12.66
CA THR A 160 -6.04 12.59 -12.45
C THR A 160 -6.64 12.32 -11.10
N ARG A 161 -5.93 12.78 -10.08
CA ARG A 161 -6.37 13.72 -9.06
C ARG A 161 -5.30 13.60 -8.00
N LYS A 162 -4.45 14.63 -7.90
CA LYS A 162 -3.89 15.01 -6.60
C LYS A 162 -4.98 14.73 -5.57
N THR A 163 -4.76 13.76 -4.71
CA THR A 163 -5.53 13.61 -3.49
C THR A 163 -5.48 14.98 -2.85
N VAL A 164 -6.59 15.70 -2.92
CA VAL A 164 -6.72 17.01 -2.27
C VAL A 164 -6.44 16.71 -0.81
N LYS A 165 -5.30 17.24 -0.31
CA LYS A 165 -4.91 17.19 1.09
C LYS A 165 -6.01 17.78 1.96
#